data_AF-A0ABD6F398-F1
#
_entry.id   AF-A0ABD6F398-F1
#
_cell.length_a   1.000
_cell.length_b   1.000
_cell.length_c   1.000
_cell.angle_alpha   90.00
_cell.angle_beta   90.00
_cell.angle_gamma   90.00
#
_symmetry.space_group_name_H-M   'P 1'
#
loop_
_entity.id
_entity.type
_entity.pdbx_description
1 polymer ?
#
loop_
_entity_poly.entity_id
_entity_poly.type
_entity_poly.pdbx_seq_one_letter_code
_entity_poly.pdbx_strand_id
1 'polypeptide(L)'
;MTNQIEVIHVGESEMIVDVVQSHSDKSFTFCMCNPPFFQNDETEQKFVHLDDESMHNQLLTEGSRRAPHSATTARTNELSFEGGEVAFVGRIIEDSVILKNAIRYLVYFLLM
;
A
#
# COMPACT_ATOMS: atom_id res chain seq x y z
N MET A 1 -11.20 30.69 2.57
CA MET A 1 -10.14 29.75 2.98
C MET A 1 -9.93 28.79 1.83
N THR A 2 -8.71 28.68 1.30
CA THR A 2 -8.36 27.68 0.30
C THR A 2 -8.13 26.35 1.01
N ASN A 3 -8.75 25.26 0.52
CA ASN A 3 -8.46 23.91 1.00
C ASN A 3 -6.99 23.59 0.68
N GLN A 4 -6.23 23.20 1.71
CA GLN A 4 -4.82 22.80 1.56
C GLN A 4 -4.65 21.31 1.26
N ILE A 5 -5.75 20.57 1.20
CA ILE A 5 -5.78 19.12 0.98
C ILE A 5 -6.64 18.85 -0.25
N GLU A 6 -6.08 18.08 -1.16
CA GLU A 6 -6.73 17.55 -2.35
C GLU A 6 -6.71 16.03 -2.27
N VAL A 7 -7.86 15.40 -2.46
CA VAL A 7 -8.00 13.94 -2.48
C VAL A 7 -8.25 13.53 -3.92
N ILE A 8 -7.39 12.64 -4.42
CA ILE A 8 -7.46 12.13 -5.79
C ILE A 8 -7.82 10.66 -5.69
N HIS A 9 -8.82 10.24 -6.47
CA HIS A 9 -9.13 8.82 -6.63
C HIS A 9 -8.09 8.19 -7.56
N VAL A 10 -7.47 7.10 -7.11
CA VAL A 10 -6.47 6.33 -7.87
C VAL A 10 -7.12 5.01 -8.27
N GLY A 11 -7.06 4.66 -9.56
CA GLY A 11 -7.58 3.40 -10.10
C GLY A 11 -6.75 2.19 -9.64
N GLU A 12 -7.34 1.00 -9.72
CA GLU A 12 -6.71 -0.25 -9.24
C GLU A 12 -5.36 -0.57 -9.91
N SER A 13 -5.16 -0.12 -11.15
CA SER A 13 -3.93 -0.33 -11.92
C SER A 13 -3.01 0.89 -11.97
N GLU A 14 -3.38 1.99 -11.33
CA GLU A 14 -2.59 3.22 -11.34
C GLU A 14 -1.56 3.21 -10.20
N MET A 15 -0.35 3.64 -10.52
CA MET A 15 0.76 3.76 -9.58
C MET A 15 1.16 5.23 -9.42
N ILE A 16 2.20 5.48 -8.60
CA ILE A 16 2.62 6.85 -8.29
C ILE A 16 3.05 7.62 -9.55
N VAL A 17 3.62 6.92 -10.54
CA VAL A 17 3.99 7.54 -11.81
C VAL A 17 2.78 8.17 -12.52
N ASP A 18 1.64 7.48 -12.54
CA ASP A 18 0.41 7.94 -13.21
C ASP A 18 -0.18 9.17 -12.50
N VAL A 19 -0.18 9.15 -11.17
CA VAL A 19 -0.66 10.26 -10.34
C VAL A 19 0.19 11.51 -10.50
N VAL A 20 1.52 11.36 -10.52
CA VAL A 20 2.42 12.52 -10.65
C VAL A 20 2.41 13.07 -12.07
N GLN A 21 2.34 12.21 -13.09
CA GLN A 21 2.29 12.66 -14.49
C GLN A 21 0.98 13.35 -14.85
N SER A 22 -0.15 12.93 -14.28
CA SER A 22 -1.44 13.63 -14.42
C SER A 22 -1.44 15.03 -13.78
N HIS A 23 -0.45 15.33 -12.95
CA HIS A 23 -0.24 16.63 -12.28
C HIS A 23 1.12 17.25 -12.64
N SER A 24 1.46 17.24 -13.93
CA SER A 24 2.76 17.73 -14.43
C SER A 24 3.06 19.21 -14.13
N ASP A 25 2.06 20.02 -13.75
CA ASP A 25 2.21 21.40 -13.29
C ASP A 25 2.63 21.50 -11.82
N LYS A 26 2.56 20.40 -11.06
CA LYS A 26 2.92 20.35 -9.64
C LYS A 26 4.32 19.75 -9.44
N SER A 27 4.98 20.17 -8.37
CA SER A 27 6.21 19.55 -7.88
C SER A 27 5.99 19.07 -6.46
N PHE A 28 6.33 17.81 -6.19
CA PHE A 28 6.10 17.19 -4.90
C PHE A 28 7.39 17.18 -4.09
N THR A 29 7.32 17.56 -2.81
CA THR A 29 8.50 17.54 -1.94
C THR A 29 8.80 16.12 -1.48
N PHE A 30 7.78 15.36 -1.09
CA PHE A 30 7.96 13.98 -0.68
C PHE A 30 6.74 13.14 -1.05
N CYS A 31 6.94 11.83 -1.17
CA CYS A 31 5.89 10.82 -1.17
C CYS A 31 6.04 9.95 0.07
N MET A 32 4.91 9.54 0.66
CA MET A 32 4.85 8.58 1.74
C MET A 32 3.97 7.41 1.34
N CYS A 33 4.36 6.19 1.69
CA CYS A 33 3.58 4.98 1.45
C CYS A 33 3.66 4.02 2.64
N ASN A 34 2.54 3.37 2.94
CA ASN A 34 2.47 2.15 3.76
C ASN A 34 2.21 0.99 2.78
N PRO A 35 3.24 0.24 2.35
CA PRO A 35 3.10 -0.77 1.30
C PRO A 35 2.30 -1.99 1.80
N PRO A 36 1.59 -2.70 0.92
CA PRO A 36 1.01 -4.00 1.27
C PRO A 36 2.12 -4.98 1.67
N PHE A 37 2.01 -5.59 2.85
CA PHE A 37 3.09 -6.42 3.40
C PHE A 37 3.13 -7.83 2.82
N PHE A 38 1.97 -8.41 2.53
CA PHE A 38 1.84 -9.83 2.25
C PHE A 38 1.79 -10.11 0.74
N GLN A 39 2.08 -11.34 0.36
CA GLN A 39 1.68 -11.88 -0.93
C GLN A 39 0.26 -12.47 -0.81
N ASN A 40 -0.47 -12.56 -1.93
CA ASN A 40 -1.87 -13.00 -1.97
C ASN A 40 -2.11 -14.32 -1.19
N ASP A 41 -1.27 -15.32 -1.39
CA ASP A 41 -1.37 -16.64 -0.74
C ASP A 41 -1.07 -16.59 0.76
N GLU A 42 -0.25 -15.64 1.22
CA GLU A 42 -0.04 -15.42 2.65
C GLU A 42 -1.25 -14.76 3.32
N THR A 43 -1.93 -13.85 2.61
CA THR A 43 -3.14 -13.19 3.12
C THR A 43 -4.26 -14.20 3.33
N GLU A 44 -4.46 -15.12 2.38
CA GLU A 44 -5.46 -16.21 2.49
C GLU A 44 -5.23 -17.12 3.71
N GLN A 45 -3.99 -17.24 4.18
CA GLN A 45 -3.66 -18.04 5.37
C GLN A 45 -3.85 -17.25 6.67
N LYS A 46 -3.59 -15.94 6.67
CA LYS A 46 -3.49 -15.10 7.89
C LYS A 46 -4.75 -14.28 8.17
N PHE A 47 -5.62 -14.12 7.18
CA PHE A 47 -6.81 -13.27 7.24
C PHE A 47 -8.04 -14.01 6.75
N VAL A 48 -9.21 -13.56 7.19
CA VAL A 48 -10.51 -14.04 6.69
C VAL A 48 -11.36 -12.88 6.19
N HIS A 49 -12.12 -13.15 5.15
CA HIS A 49 -13.04 -12.19 4.55
C HIS A 49 -14.13 -11.77 5.55
N LEU A 50 -14.33 -10.45 5.66
CA LEU A 50 -15.50 -9.85 6.29
C LEU A 50 -16.60 -9.61 5.24
N ASP A 51 -16.20 -9.21 4.04
CA ASP A 51 -17.02 -9.05 2.84
C ASP A 51 -16.16 -9.31 1.58
N ASP A 52 -16.67 -8.95 0.40
CA ASP A 52 -16.03 -9.19 -0.89
C ASP A 52 -14.69 -8.45 -1.05
N GLU A 53 -14.47 -7.34 -0.34
CA GLU A 53 -13.28 -6.49 -0.50
C GLU A 53 -12.41 -6.39 0.75
N SER A 54 -12.95 -6.70 1.93
CA SER A 54 -12.29 -6.49 3.23
C SER A 54 -12.05 -7.78 3.99
N MET A 55 -10.95 -7.80 4.73
CA MET A 55 -10.51 -8.94 5.52
C MET A 55 -10.10 -8.49 6.93
N HIS A 56 -10.13 -9.42 7.89
CA HIS A 56 -9.56 -9.20 9.22
C HIS A 56 -8.62 -10.31 9.64
N ASN A 57 -7.67 -9.97 10.51
CA ASN A 57 -6.68 -10.92 10.99
C ASN A 57 -7.32 -12.05 11.81
N GLN A 58 -7.00 -13.29 11.47
CA GLN A 58 -7.52 -14.47 12.15
C GLN A 58 -6.48 -15.08 13.09
N LEU A 59 -6.95 -15.73 14.16
CA LEU A 59 -6.18 -16.72 14.91
C LEU A 59 -5.81 -17.89 13.97
N LEU A 60 -4.53 -18.00 13.63
CA LEU A 60 -3.98 -19.23 13.06
C LEU A 60 -4.09 -20.34 14.11
N THR A 61 -5.05 -21.24 13.92
CA THR A 61 -5.11 -22.49 14.68
C THR A 61 -4.36 -23.53 13.87
N GLU A 62 -3.10 -23.76 14.25
CA GLU A 62 -2.35 -25.03 14.28
C GLU A 62 -0.89 -24.67 14.66
N GLY A 63 -0.61 -24.61 15.97
CA GLY A 63 0.74 -24.35 16.50
C GLY A 63 0.90 -23.09 17.37
N SER A 64 0.27 -23.05 18.54
CA SER A 64 0.66 -22.30 19.76
C SER A 64 0.87 -20.76 19.72
N ARG A 65 0.73 -20.04 18.59
CA ARG A 65 0.83 -18.57 18.58
C ARG A 65 -0.54 -17.92 18.74
N ARG A 66 -0.72 -17.06 19.75
CA ARG A 66 -1.92 -16.21 19.89
C ARG A 66 -1.99 -15.24 18.71
N ALA A 67 -3.20 -14.91 18.24
CA ALA A 67 -3.37 -13.82 17.28
C ALA A 67 -2.72 -12.53 17.81
N PRO A 68 -2.29 -11.64 16.90
CA PRO A 68 -1.93 -10.28 17.26
C PRO A 68 -3.04 -9.62 18.10
N HIS A 69 -2.63 -8.80 19.07
CA HIS A 69 -3.59 -8.01 19.86
C HIS A 69 -4.22 -6.87 19.05
N SER A 70 -3.60 -6.48 17.93
CA SER A 70 -4.18 -5.56 16.96
C SER A 70 -5.36 -6.24 16.24
N ALA A 71 -6.46 -5.51 16.11
CA ALA A 71 -7.56 -5.87 15.22
C ALA A 71 -7.28 -5.20 13.87
N THR A 72 -6.58 -5.92 12.99
CA THR A 72 -6.27 -5.45 11.64
C THR A 72 -7.47 -5.75 10.75
N THR A 73 -8.16 -4.70 10.32
CA THR A 73 -9.18 -4.75 9.26
C THR A 73 -8.70 -3.89 8.12
N ALA A 74 -8.65 -4.47 6.91
CA ALA A 74 -8.13 -3.79 5.73
C ALA A 74 -8.73 -4.39 4.46
N ARG A 75 -8.68 -3.64 3.36
CA ARG A 75 -9.02 -4.17 2.04
C ARG A 75 -7.95 -5.15 1.54
N THR A 76 -8.33 -6.03 0.63
CA THR A 76 -7.40 -6.98 -0.01
C THR A 76 -6.19 -6.30 -0.65
N ASN A 77 -6.40 -5.15 -1.30
CA ASN A 77 -5.33 -4.34 -1.93
C ASN A 77 -4.48 -3.54 -0.93
N GLU A 78 -4.91 -3.41 0.33
CA GLU A 78 -4.09 -2.83 1.41
C GLU A 78 -3.23 -3.89 2.11
N LEU A 79 -3.61 -5.17 2.01
CA LEU A 79 -2.95 -6.29 2.68
C LEU A 79 -1.90 -6.96 1.81
N SER A 80 -2.21 -7.17 0.53
CA SER A 80 -1.34 -7.93 -0.37
C SER A 80 -1.06 -7.29 -1.71
N PHE A 81 0.11 -7.65 -2.23
CA PHE A 81 0.56 -7.35 -3.58
C PHE A 81 1.22 -8.59 -4.19
N GLU A 82 1.18 -8.73 -5.52
CA GLU A 82 1.89 -9.82 -6.20
C GLU A 82 3.40 -9.70 -5.99
N GLY A 83 4.02 -10.72 -5.38
CA GLY A 83 5.43 -10.66 -4.95
C GLY A 83 5.66 -9.92 -3.62
N GLY A 84 4.60 -9.57 -2.90
CA GLY A 84 4.61 -8.96 -1.57
C GLY A 84 5.24 -7.57 -1.53
N GLU A 85 5.61 -7.13 -0.31
CA GLU A 85 6.21 -5.81 -0.07
C GLU A 85 7.44 -5.56 -0.96
N VAL A 86 8.27 -6.58 -1.18
CA VAL A 86 9.51 -6.45 -1.95
C VAL A 86 9.23 -6.07 -3.40
N ALA A 87 8.27 -6.73 -4.05
CA ALA A 87 7.88 -6.41 -5.41
C ALA A 87 7.21 -5.03 -5.48
N PHE A 88 6.35 -4.70 -4.51
CA PHE A 88 5.68 -3.40 -4.45
C PHE A 88 6.66 -2.24 -4.30
N VAL A 89 7.60 -2.33 -3.34
CA VAL A 89 8.65 -1.33 -3.14
C VAL A 89 9.58 -1.28 -4.36
N GLY A 90 9.88 -2.43 -4.96
CA GLY A 90 10.59 -2.51 -6.24
C GLY A 90 9.93 -1.66 -7.33
N ARG A 91 8.60 -1.74 -7.44
CA ARG A 91 7.82 -0.92 -8.38
C ARG A 91 7.90 0.58 -8.06
N ILE A 92 7.85 0.98 -6.80
CA ILE A 92 8.04 2.39 -6.41
C ILE A 92 9.45 2.87 -6.79
N ILE A 93 10.47 2.03 -6.63
CA ILE A 93 11.84 2.35 -7.06
C ILE A 93 11.91 2.52 -8.58
N GLU A 94 11.27 1.65 -9.36
CA GLU A 94 11.15 1.79 -10.82
C GLU A 94 10.47 3.11 -11.20
N ASP A 95 9.35 3.45 -10.57
CA ASP A 95 8.63 4.70 -10.81
C ASP A 95 9.51 5.92 -10.49
N SER A 96 10.35 5.84 -9.44
CA SER A 96 11.29 6.91 -9.08
C SER A 96 12.30 7.22 -10.19
N VAL A 97 12.72 6.21 -10.96
CA VAL A 97 13.64 6.38 -12.09
C VAL A 97 12.96 7.16 -13.23
N ILE A 98 11.65 6.93 -13.42
CA ILE A 98 10.84 7.65 -14.41
C ILE A 98 10.59 9.09 -13.95
N LEU A 99 10.18 9.26 -12.70
CA LEU A 99 9.78 10.55 -12.13
C LEU A 99 10.96 11.48 -11.84
N LYS A 100 12.15 10.95 -11.57
CA LYS A 100 13.38 11.70 -11.29
C LYS A 100 13.15 12.78 -10.24
N ASN A 101 13.10 14.05 -10.66
CA ASN A 101 13.00 15.22 -9.79
C ASN A 101 11.55 15.69 -9.59
N ALA A 102 10.55 15.00 -10.15
CA ALA A 102 9.14 15.32 -9.94
C ALA A 102 8.72 15.11 -8.46
N ILE A 103 9.43 14.23 -7.75
CA ILE A 103 9.35 14.03 -6.29
C ILE A 103 10.76 14.10 -5.71
N ARG A 104 11.00 14.89 -4.66
CA ARG A 104 12.36 15.04 -4.10
C ARG A 104 12.75 13.92 -3.13
N TYR A 105 11.81 13.42 -2.34
CA TYR A 105 12.06 12.38 -1.33
C TYR A 105 11.00 11.27 -1.37
N LEU A 106 11.42 10.02 -1.32
CA LEU A 106 10.54 8.87 -1.12
C LEU A 106 10.70 8.37 0.32
N VAL A 107 9.58 8.24 1.03
CA VAL A 107 9.54 7.80 2.42
C VAL A 107 8.64 6.57 2.53
N TYR A 108 9.17 5.50 3.11
CA TYR A 108 8.45 4.26 3.38
C TYR A 108 8.20 4.15 4.87
N PHE A 109 6.95 3.91 5.26
CA PHE A 109 6.58 3.63 6.65
C PHE A 109 6.23 2.16 6.79
N LEU A 110 6.83 1.51 7.78
CA LEU A 110 6.36 0.22 8.29
C LEU A 110 5.37 0.52 9.42
N LEU A 111 4.07 0.45 9.16
CA LEU A 111 3.06 0.47 10.23
C LEU A 111 2.86 -0.97 10.72
N MET A 112 3.58 -1.38 11.76
CA MET A 112 3.39 -2.67 12.46
C MET A 112 2.25 -2.61 13.48
#